data_AF-A0A3B8MEZ1-F1
#
_entry.id   AF-A0A3B8MEZ1-F1
#
_cell.length_a   1.000
_cell.length_b   1.000
_cell.length_c   1.000
_cell.angle_alpha   90.00
_cell.angle_beta   90.00
_cell.angle_gamma   90.00
#
_symmetry.space_group_name_H-M   'P 1'
#
loop_
_entity.id
_entity.type
_entity.pdbx_description
1 polymer ?
#
loop_
_entity_poly.entity_id
_entity_poly.type
_entity_poly.pdbx_seq_one_letter_code
_entity_poly.pdbx_strand_id
1 'polypeptide(L)'
;MIQETRVRDLNVAPERSGAYVQYWMQASHRVRYNHALTYSIRLANERDLPVLIVFGLTDNYPEANERHYAFMLEGLRDVSISA
;
A
#
# COMPACT_ATOMS: atom_id res chain seq x y z
N MET A 1 11.34 -5.72 -12.70
CA MET A 1 10.64 -7.02 -12.62
C MET A 1 10.40 -7.33 -11.14
N ILE A 2 9.18 -7.73 -10.76
CA ILE A 2 8.89 -8.16 -9.38
C ILE A 2 9.20 -9.64 -9.31
N GLN A 3 10.06 -10.04 -8.37
CA GLN A 3 10.37 -11.46 -8.16
C GLN A 3 9.14 -12.15 -7.54
N GLU A 4 8.73 -13.28 -8.11
CA GLU A 4 7.58 -14.05 -7.60
C GLU A 4 7.73 -14.43 -6.14
N THR A 5 8.96 -14.71 -5.69
CA THR A 5 9.30 -15.02 -4.30
C THR A 5 9.02 -13.89 -3.31
N ARG A 6 8.69 -12.68 -3.78
CA ARG A 6 8.32 -11.52 -2.95
C ARG A 6 6.81 -11.40 -2.72
N VAL A 7 6.02 -12.26 -3.35
CA VAL A 7 4.56 -12.27 -3.26
C VAL A 7 4.14 -13.55 -2.55
N ARG A 8 3.22 -13.42 -1.60
CA ARG A 8 2.62 -14.55 -0.91
C ARG A 8 1.13 -14.34 -0.81
N ASP A 9 0.37 -15.31 -1.31
CA ASP A 9 -1.07 -15.32 -1.16
C ASP A 9 -1.43 -15.57 0.32
N LEU A 10 -2.27 -14.69 0.87
CA LEU A 10 -2.66 -14.76 2.28
C LEU A 10 -3.96 -15.55 2.49
N ASN A 11 -4.70 -15.85 1.41
CA ASN A 11 -5.90 -16.66 1.42
C ASN A 11 -6.13 -17.27 0.02
N VAL A 12 -7.13 -18.15 -0.08
CA VAL A 12 -7.53 -18.83 -1.34
C VAL A 12 -8.89 -18.37 -1.85
N ALA A 13 -9.37 -17.20 -1.41
CA ALA A 13 -10.65 -16.69 -1.85
C ALA A 13 -10.58 -16.31 -3.34
N PRO A 14 -11.61 -16.62 -4.15
CA PRO A 14 -11.63 -16.20 -5.54
C PRO A 14 -11.66 -14.67 -5.63
N GLU A 15 -11.01 -14.15 -6.66
CA GLU A 15 -11.09 -12.73 -6.97
C GLU A 15 -12.54 -12.32 -7.24
N ARG A 16 -12.92 -11.15 -6.74
CA ARG A 16 -14.24 -10.57 -6.96
C ARG A 16 -14.12 -9.46 -7.99
N SER A 17 -15.19 -9.24 -8.76
CA SER A 17 -15.31 -7.99 -9.51
C SER A 17 -15.30 -6.81 -8.52
N GLY A 18 -14.58 -5.77 -8.88
CA GLY A 18 -14.37 -4.60 -8.03
C GLY A 18 -14.07 -3.36 -8.86
N ALA A 19 -14.12 -2.20 -8.21
CA ALA A 19 -13.86 -0.92 -8.85
C ALA A 19 -12.37 -0.54 -8.86
N TYR A 20 -11.52 -1.24 -8.11
CA TYR A 20 -10.10 -0.94 -7.95
C TYR A 20 -9.32 -2.15 -7.42
N VAL A 21 -8.00 -2.11 -7.60
CA VAL A 21 -7.06 -2.93 -6.82
C VAL A 21 -6.58 -2.11 -5.62
N GLN A 22 -6.76 -2.63 -4.41
CA GLN A 22 -6.32 -1.95 -3.20
C GLN A 22 -4.87 -2.28 -2.86
N TYR A 23 -4.06 -1.26 -2.63
CA TYR A 23 -2.77 -1.40 -1.95
C TYR A 23 -2.88 -0.87 -0.53
N TRP A 24 -2.86 -1.77 0.46
CA TRP A 24 -2.73 -1.39 1.85
C TRP A 24 -1.27 -1.07 2.18
N MET A 25 -0.94 0.22 2.17
CA MET A 25 0.37 0.71 2.56
C MET A 25 0.43 0.74 4.09
N GLN A 26 1.33 -0.04 4.69
CA GLN A 26 1.48 -0.09 6.15
C GLN A 26 2.93 0.13 6.60
N ALA A 27 3.92 -0.54 5.98
CA ALA A 27 5.32 -0.41 6.40
C ALA A 27 6.16 0.50 5.49
N SER A 28 5.80 0.64 4.22
CA SER A 28 6.61 1.33 3.20
C SER A 28 5.92 2.60 2.70
N HIS A 29 6.01 3.69 3.48
CA HIS A 29 5.41 5.00 3.16
C HIS A 29 6.18 5.75 2.05
N ARG A 30 6.19 5.19 0.85
CA ARG A 30 6.84 5.78 -0.32
C ARG A 30 6.21 5.27 -1.62
N VAL A 31 6.24 6.12 -2.64
CA VAL A 31 5.75 5.80 -3.99
C VAL A 31 6.87 5.26 -4.89
N ARG A 32 8.11 5.71 -4.70
CA ARG A 32 9.27 5.26 -5.48
C ARG A 32 9.88 4.01 -4.88
N TYR A 33 10.30 3.09 -5.75
CA TYR A 33 10.98 1.84 -5.36
C TYR A 33 10.20 1.05 -4.28
N ASN A 34 8.87 0.98 -4.44
CA ASN A 34 7.98 0.23 -3.58
C ASN A 34 7.44 -0.99 -4.35
N HIS A 35 8.00 -2.17 -4.09
CA HIS A 35 7.62 -3.40 -4.79
C HIS A 35 6.14 -3.77 -4.61
N ALA A 36 5.56 -3.52 -3.44
CA ALA A 36 4.16 -3.83 -3.20
C ALA A 36 3.25 -2.92 -4.04
N LEU A 37 3.53 -1.61 -4.07
CA LEU A 37 2.82 -0.68 -4.95
C LEU A 37 3.00 -1.03 -6.43
N THR A 38 4.23 -1.35 -6.87
CA THR A 38 4.48 -1.79 -8.25
C THR A 38 3.69 -3.05 -8.60
N TYR A 39 3.55 -3.99 -7.66
CA TYR A 39 2.78 -5.21 -7.86
C TYR A 39 1.28 -4.90 -8.01
N SER A 40 0.75 -4.05 -7.14
CA SER A 40 -0.64 -3.59 -7.22
C SER A 40 -0.94 -2.88 -8.54
N ILE A 41 -0.05 -2.00 -9.02
CA ILE A 41 -0.19 -1.33 -10.32
C ILE A 41 -0.22 -2.35 -11.46
N ARG A 42 0.67 -3.35 -11.44
CA ARG A 42 0.67 -4.40 -12.46
C ARG A 42 -0.65 -5.17 -12.48
N LEU A 43 -1.16 -5.59 -11.32
CA LEU A 43 -2.44 -6.29 -11.21
C LEU A 43 -3.62 -5.43 -11.68
N ALA A 44 -3.58 -4.14 -11.37
CA ALA A 44 -4.63 -3.19 -11.76
C ALA A 44 -4.66 -2.98 -13.26
N ASN A 45 -3.49 -2.80 -13.89
CA ASN A 45 -3.35 -2.71 -15.34
C ASN A 45 -3.83 -3.99 -16.05
N GLU A 46 -3.52 -5.17 -15.53
CA GLU A 46 -4.00 -6.46 -16.07
C GLU A 46 -5.52 -6.59 -16.02
N ARG A 47 -6.18 -5.86 -15.11
CA ARG A 47 -7.63 -5.89 -14.88
C ARG A 47 -8.36 -4.68 -15.46
N ASP A 48 -7.64 -3.73 -16.06
CA ASP A 48 -8.18 -2.43 -16.49
C ASP A 48 -8.91 -1.68 -15.35
N LEU A 49 -8.31 -1.70 -14.15
CA LEU A 49 -8.82 -1.05 -12.95
C LEU A 49 -7.82 -0.01 -12.41
N PRO A 50 -8.30 1.03 -11.69
CA PRO A 50 -7.41 1.93 -10.95
C PRO A 50 -6.81 1.25 -9.72
N VAL A 51 -5.72 1.83 -9.20
CA VAL A 51 -5.14 1.48 -7.89
C VAL A 51 -5.65 2.44 -6.83
N LEU A 52 -6.10 1.92 -5.69
CA LEU A 52 -6.41 2.70 -4.51
C LEU A 52 -5.38 2.41 -3.41
N ILE A 53 -4.62 3.42 -3.00
CA ILE A 53 -3.69 3.30 -1.88
C ILE A 53 -4.43 3.65 -0.59
N VAL A 54 -4.36 2.78 0.42
CA VAL A 54 -4.97 2.99 1.73
C VAL A 54 -3.92 2.85 2.81
N PHE A 55 -3.91 3.79 3.75
CA PHE A 55 -3.14 3.71 4.98
C PHE A 55 -4.10 3.63 6.18
N GLY A 56 -3.87 2.66 7.07
CA GLY A 56 -4.66 2.49 8.29
C GLY A 56 -3.99 3.20 9.47
N LEU A 57 -4.53 4.34 9.87
CA LEU A 57 -4.06 5.07 11.06
C LEU A 57 -4.73 4.50 12.32
N THR A 58 -3.93 4.23 13.35
CA THR A 58 -4.39 3.80 14.67
C THR A 58 -3.62 4.58 15.72
N ASP A 59 -4.26 4.95 16.82
CA ASP A 59 -3.66 5.58 18.01
C ASP A 59 -3.07 4.53 18.99
N ASN A 60 -3.37 3.25 18.78
CA ASN A 60 -2.97 2.15 19.65
C ASN A 60 -1.74 1.39 19.12
N TYR A 61 -0.87 2.04 18.35
CA TYR A 61 0.34 1.39 17.85
C TYR A 61 1.34 1.20 19.00
N PRO A 62 1.83 -0.02 19.27
CA PRO A 62 2.73 -0.27 20.39
C PRO A 62 3.96 0.62 20.32
N GLU A 63 4.33 1.22 21.46
CA GLU A 63 5.54 2.04 21.63
C GLU A 63 5.59 3.32 20.77
N ALA A 64 4.53 3.61 20.01
CA ALA A 64 4.43 4.85 19.27
C ALA A 64 4.12 6.02 20.22
N ASN A 65 4.73 7.17 19.96
CA ASN A 65 4.48 8.41 20.68
C ASN A 65 4.20 9.52 19.65
N GLU A 66 3.80 10.69 20.11
CA GLU A 66 3.42 11.81 19.23
C GLU A 66 4.50 12.17 18.19
N ARG A 67 5.79 12.03 18.53
CA ARG A 67 6.89 12.33 17.60
C ARG A 67 6.97 11.31 16.47
N HIS A 68 6.71 10.04 16.77
CA HIS A 68 6.59 8.99 15.74
C HIS A 68 5.44 9.31 14.77
N TYR A 69 4.29 9.73 15.29
CA TYR A 69 3.14 10.11 14.46
C TYR A 69 3.38 11.36 13.64
N ALA A 70 3.98 12.40 14.22
CA ALA A 70 4.29 13.64 13.50
C ALA A 70 5.15 13.34 12.27
N PHE A 71 6.27 12.63 12.46
CA PHE A 71 7.17 12.25 11.36
C PHE A 71 6.47 11.37 10.32
N MET A 72 5.66 10.40 10.76
CA MET A 72 4.90 9.53 9.85
C MET A 72 3.88 10.31 9.01
N LEU A 73 3.11 11.21 9.64
CA LEU A 73 2.06 11.98 8.97
C LEU A 73 2.64 12.99 7.97
N GLU A 74 3.77 13.60 8.28
CA GLU A 74 4.52 14.43 7.33
C GLU A 74 4.92 13.62 6.10
N GLY A 75 5.50 12.43 6.29
CA GLY A 75 5.84 11.53 5.18
C GLY A 75 4.62 11.04 4.39
N LEU A 76 3.49 10.76 5.04
CA LEU A 76 2.24 10.37 4.38
C LEU A 76 1.64 11.52 3.57
N ARG A 77 1.82 12.77 4.02
CA ARG A 77 1.45 13.96 3.24
C ARG A 77 2.27 14.01 1.96
N ASP A 78 3.58 13.82 2.03
CA ASP A 78 4.45 13.79 0.83
C ASP A 78 4.07 12.66 -0.14
N VAL A 79 3.71 11.49 0.39
CA VAL A 79 3.16 10.38 -0.41
C VAL A 79 1.90 10.80 -1.14
N SER A 80 0.95 11.48 -0.45
CA SER A 80 -0.35 11.86 -1.02
C SER A 80 -0.27 12.83 -2.20
N ILE A 81 0.80 13.64 -2.28
CA ILE A 81 1.02 14.58 -3.38
C ILE A 81 1.94 14.02 -4.48
N SER A 82 2.56 12.87 -4.22
CA SER A 82 3.51 12.21 -5.14
C SER A 82 2.94 10.97 -5.83
N ALA A 83 1.79 10.47 -5.35
CA ALA A 83 1.03 9.36 -5.91
C ALA A 83 0.03 9.88 -6.96
#